data_AF-A0A514BWY7-F1
#
_entry.id   AF-A0A514BWY7-F1
#
_cell.length_a   1.000
_cell.length_b   1.000
_cell.length_c   1.000
_cell.angle_alpha   90.00
_cell.angle_beta   90.00
_cell.angle_gamma   90.00
#
_symmetry.space_group_name_H-M   'P 1'
#
loop_
_entity.id
_entity.type
_entity.pdbx_description
1 polymer ?
#
loop_
_entity_poly.entity_id
_entity_poly.type
_entity_poly.pdbx_seq_one_letter_code
_entity_poly.pdbx_strand_id
1 'polypeptide(L)' 'MAYYNQCGVMVIGDNKHFTSSAGTPESAAEAGIKYCEKYDSNCEVYYSACTEPVFHRY' A
#
# COMPACT_ATOMS: atom_id res chain seq x y z
N MET A 1 10.76 -13.74 9.01
CA MET A 1 9.62 -12.80 9.00
C MET A 1 8.64 -13.32 7.98
N ALA A 2 7.45 -13.68 8.44
CA ALA A 2 6.46 -14.42 7.68
C ALA A 2 5.64 -13.43 6.81
N TYR A 3 5.84 -13.43 5.50
CA TYR A 3 5.23 -12.52 4.52
C TYR A 3 3.78 -12.95 4.19
N TYR A 4 2.87 -12.91 5.15
CA TYR A 4 1.48 -13.34 4.96
C TYR A 4 0.51 -12.17 5.12
N ASN A 5 -0.42 -12.03 4.17
CA ASN A 5 -1.48 -11.01 4.12
C ASN A 5 -1.01 -9.57 3.90
N GLN A 6 0.04 -9.34 3.11
CA GLN A 6 0.49 -7.98 2.83
C GLN A 6 -0.08 -7.49 1.49
N CYS A 7 -0.90 -6.45 1.57
CA CYS A 7 -1.30 -5.62 0.45
C CYS A 7 -0.28 -4.51 0.27
N GLY A 8 0.17 -4.30 -0.96
CA GLY A 8 1.01 -3.19 -1.37
C GLY A 8 0.21 -2.17 -2.15
N VAL A 9 0.46 -0.89 -1.90
CA VAL A 9 -0.14 0.23 -2.61
C VAL A 9 0.96 1.16 -3.10
N MET A 10 0.80 1.65 -4.33
CA MET A 10 1.56 2.75 -4.89
C MET A 10 0.66 3.97 -5.00
N VAL A 11 1.09 5.06 -4.37
CA VAL A 11 0.46 6.37 -4.42
C VAL A 11 1.34 7.29 -5.27
N ILE A 12 0.73 8.06 -6.15
CA ILE A 12 1.41 9.08 -6.93
C ILE A 12 0.97 10.44 -6.39
N GLY A 13 1.93 11.32 -6.16
CA GLY A 13 1.72 12.75 -5.99
C GLY A 13 2.28 13.52 -7.19
N ASP A 14 2.20 14.85 -7.15
CA ASP A 14 2.63 15.70 -8.26
C ASP A 14 4.12 15.52 -8.63
N ASN A 15 4.97 15.21 -7.66
CA ASN A 15 6.42 15.19 -7.83
C ASN A 15 7.05 13.80 -7.65
N LYS A 16 6.41 12.92 -6.87
CA LYS A 16 6.98 11.63 -6.44
C LYS A 16 5.95 10.53 -6.39
N HIS A 17 6.45 9.29 -6.38
CA HIS A 17 5.65 8.12 -6.01
C HIS A 17 6.03 7.66 -4.60
N PHE A 18 5.06 7.07 -3.93
CA PHE A 18 5.14 6.56 -2.57
C PHE A 18 4.60 5.14 -2.56
N THR A 19 5.22 4.27 -1.77
CA THR A 19 4.78 2.88 -1.62
C THR A 19 4.51 2.59 -0.17
N SER A 20 3.41 1.91 0.10
CA SER A 20 3.01 1.47 1.44
C SER A 20 2.54 0.03 1.40
N SER A 21 2.63 -0.66 2.53
CA SER A 21 2.10 -2.01 2.67
C SER A 21 1.39 -2.18 4.00
N ALA A 22 0.29 -2.94 4.00
CA ALA A 22 -0.49 -3.23 5.19
C ALA A 22 -1.29 -4.53 5.04
N GLY A 23 -2.06 -4.89 6.08
CA GLY A 23 -2.86 -6.12 6.11
C GLY A 23 -4.05 -6.12 5.14
N THR A 24 -4.50 -4.94 4.73
CA THR A 24 -5.64 -4.76 3.80
C THR A 24 -5.32 -3.68 2.77
N PRO A 25 -5.97 -3.68 1.60
CA PRO A 25 -5.79 -2.62 0.61
C PRO A 25 -6.08 -1.23 1.17
N GLU A 26 -7.12 -1.10 2.00
CA GLU A 26 -7.58 0.18 2.55
C GLU A 26 -6.58 0.74 3.56
N SER A 27 -6.06 -0.11 4.46
CA SER A 27 -5.05 0.31 5.43
C SER A 27 -3.73 0.66 4.75
N ALA A 28 -3.38 -0.04 3.66
CA ALA A 28 -2.20 0.28 2.87
C ALA A 28 -2.41 1.62 2.13
N ALA A 29 -3.58 1.85 1.55
CA ALA A 29 -3.92 3.08 0.86
C ALA A 29 -3.93 4.28 1.81
N GLU A 30 -4.57 4.17 2.97
CA GLU A 30 -4.60 5.22 3.98
C GLU A 30 -3.18 5.58 4.44
N ALA A 31 -2.35 4.58 4.73
CA ALA A 31 -0.96 4.80 5.11
C ALA A 31 -0.15 5.46 3.98
N GLY A 32 -0.38 5.06 2.72
CA GLY A 32 0.30 5.59 1.54
C GLY A 32 -0.09 7.04 1.25
N ILE A 33 -1.38 7.36 1.25
CA ILE A 33 -1.92 8.72 1.06
C ILE A 33 -1.37 9.64 2.16
N LYS A 34 -1.51 9.24 3.44
CA LYS A 34 -1.01 10.02 4.58
C LYS A 34 0.49 10.24 4.55
N TYR A 35 1.25 9.30 4.00
CA TYR A 35 2.69 9.47 3.82
C TYR A 35 2.98 10.44 2.66
N CYS A 36 2.29 10.28 1.53
CA CYS A 36 2.40 11.19 0.39
C CYS A 36 2.08 12.64 0.79
N GLU A 37 0.96 12.89 1.48
CA GLU A 37 0.52 14.23 1.89
C GLU A 37 1.49 14.96 2.81
N LYS A 38 2.44 14.26 3.44
CA LYS A 38 3.50 14.88 4.25
C LYS A 38 4.63 15.46 3.42
N TYR A 39 4.80 15.01 2.18
CA TYR A 39 5.97 15.30 1.35
C TYR A 39 5.61 15.76 -0.08
N ASP A 40 4.35 15.64 -0.48
CA ASP A 40 3.85 15.95 -1.82
C ASP A 40 2.35 16.35 -1.79
N SER A 41 1.82 16.77 -2.93
CA SER A 41 0.41 17.15 -3.14
C SER A 41 -0.27 16.27 -4.20
N ASN A 42 -1.60 16.37 -4.28
CA ASN A 42 -2.46 15.59 -5.20
C ASN A 42 -2.22 14.08 -5.12
N CYS A 43 -2.15 13.58 -3.89
CA CYS A 43 -1.90 12.17 -3.61
C CYS A 43 -3.08 11.29 -4.00
N GLU A 44 -2.87 10.39 -4.96
CA GLU A 44 -3.87 9.42 -5.39
C GLU A 44 -3.30 8.00 -5.46
N VAL A 45 -4.13 7.01 -5.17
CA VAL A 45 -3.75 5.59 -5.31
C VAL A 45 -3.68 5.25 -6.80
N TYR A 46 -2.47 4.98 -7.28
CA TYR A 46 -2.24 4.56 -8.66
C TYR A 46 -2.38 3.04 -8.84
N TYR A 47 -1.92 2.27 -7.85
CA TYR A 47 -1.95 0.81 -7.91
C TYR A 47 -2.13 0.22 -6.53
N SER A 48 -2.92 -0.84 -6.43
CA SER A 48 -3.06 -1.65 -5.23
C SER A 48 -3.12 -3.13 -5.59
N ALA A 49 -2.40 -3.95 -4.83
CA ALA A 49 -2.46 -5.40 -4.98
C ALA A 49 -2.15 -6.10 -3.66
N CYS A 50 -2.74 -7.26 -3.47
CA CYS A 50 -2.48 -8.12 -2.32
C CYS A 50 -1.86 -9.43 -2.77
N THR A 51 -0.96 -9.96 -1.95
CA THR A 51 -0.52 -11.34 -2.10
C THR A 51 -1.70 -12.27 -1.83
N GLU A 52 -1.87 -13.31 -2.64
CA GLU A 52 -2.84 -14.36 -2.35
C GLU A 52 -2.58 -14.98 -0.96
N PRO A 53 -3.63 -15.29 -0.19
CA PRO A 53 -3.48 -15.96 1.09
C PRO A 53 -2.87 -17.35 0.89
N VAL A 54 -1.73 -17.61 1.53
CA VAL A 54 -1.14 -18.94 1.54
C VAL A 54 -1.86 -19.78 2.60
N PHE A 55 -2.71 -20.71 2.16
CA PHE A 55 -3.32 -21.69 3.04
C PHE A 55 -2.33 -22.81 3.34
N HIS A 56 -1.69 -22.78 4.51
CA HIS A 56 -0.95 -23.94 5.03
C HIS A 56 -1.95 -25.00 5.49
N ARG A 57 -2.24 -26.00 4.64
CA ARG A 57 -2.91 -27.23 5.07
C ARG A 57 -1.92 -28.04 5.91
N TYR A 58 -2.18 -28.12 7.21
CA TYR A 58 -1.53 -29.04 8.14
C TYR A 58 -2.17 -30.42 8.12
#